data_AF-A0A3R8V3B1-F1
#
_entry.id   AF-A0A3R8V3B1-F1
#
_cell.length_a   1.000
_cell.length_b   1.000
_cell.length_c   1.000
_cell.angle_alpha   90.00
_cell.angle_beta   90.00
_cell.angle_gamma   90.00
#
_symmetry.space_group_name_H-M   'P 1'
#
loop_
_entity.id
_entity.type
_entity.pdbx_description
1 polymer ?
#
loop_
_entity_poly.entity_id
_entity_poly.type
_entity_poly.pdbx_seq_one_letter_code
_entity_poly.pdbx_strand_id
1 'polypeptide(L)'
;MLEIIEDRLLRLPYLQPRNHSQEPLTVLFSLLTRSVELSRDHLNSPGVSCRAFPTSDQATTSADQWGAYWRQVHAPCFIHTDEAGDNSIERLHRYVQLHRFAPGPSQVAAPPYNVCLDQLGTLWSSATVPKGTRQRPHWDGASYLTFSAVDDIPVVFGAGRTRQRVLADDQSIFQDLAPILAREYIIIPSSTANETIVLVKLHVRSLALDRVTFHHRWLNEHGDVIRSNANSLIKRYVQLHNVGPTKAGKPFFHPDASWIDGVTLMSFTSMNDIEDFFRSAEYRAIAQSEALISNVGASEWWTAISIGIVDRIGREEAGDPPKGETN
;
A
#
# COMPACT_ATOMS: atom_id res chain seq x y z
N MET A 1 -19.41 26.01 6.23
CA MET A 1 -20.04 25.35 7.41
C MET A 1 -20.65 24.00 7.03
N LEU A 2 -21.33 23.86 5.88
CA LEU A 2 -21.78 22.57 5.34
C LEU A 2 -20.62 21.61 4.96
N GLU A 3 -19.56 22.09 4.30
CA GLU A 3 -18.38 21.25 3.97
C GLU A 3 -17.70 20.61 5.19
N ILE A 4 -17.67 21.32 6.33
CA ILE A 4 -17.05 20.84 7.58
C ILE A 4 -17.89 19.71 8.22
N ILE A 5 -19.19 19.67 7.94
CA ILE A 5 -20.11 18.65 8.45
C ILE A 5 -20.05 17.38 7.58
N GLU A 6 -19.93 17.52 6.26
CA GLU A 6 -19.77 16.38 5.35
C GLU A 6 -18.43 15.65 5.54
N ASP A 7 -17.34 16.39 5.75
CA ASP A 7 -16.00 15.83 5.99
C ASP A 7 -15.91 15.04 7.32
N ARG A 8 -16.79 15.35 8.29
CA ARG A 8 -16.92 14.63 9.57
C ARG A 8 -17.75 13.35 9.49
N LEU A 9 -18.61 13.20 8.49
CA LEU A 9 -19.48 12.03 8.32
C LEU A 9 -18.79 10.87 7.59
N LEU A 10 -17.76 11.17 6.78
CA LEU A 10 -16.98 10.19 6.02
C LEU A 10 -15.76 9.64 6.77
N ARG A 11 -15.39 10.26 7.89
CA ARG A 11 -14.22 9.93 8.70
C ARG A 11 -14.66 9.43 10.07
N LEU A 12 -13.87 8.55 10.68
CA LEU A 12 -14.19 8.07 12.03
C LEU A 12 -14.39 9.27 12.97
N PRO A 13 -15.54 9.35 13.68
CA PRO A 13 -16.11 10.60 14.20
C PRO A 13 -15.30 11.29 15.31
N TYR A 14 -14.14 10.74 15.69
CA TYR A 14 -13.29 11.22 16.79
C TYR A 14 -11.95 11.79 16.33
N LEU A 15 -11.63 11.78 15.03
CA LEU A 15 -10.32 12.25 14.56
C LEU A 15 -10.43 13.62 13.88
N GLN A 16 -9.81 14.65 14.49
CA GLN A 16 -9.81 15.99 13.92
C GLN A 16 -8.92 16.04 12.66
N PRO A 17 -9.41 16.61 11.54
CA PRO A 17 -8.60 16.81 10.34
C PRO A 17 -7.49 17.84 10.61
N ARG A 18 -6.37 17.68 9.90
CA ARG A 18 -5.22 18.60 9.89
C ARG A 18 -4.98 19.11 8.47
N ASN A 19 -4.58 20.37 8.37
CA ASN A 19 -4.12 20.93 7.09
C ASN A 19 -2.86 20.20 6.65
N HIS A 20 -2.77 19.86 5.37
CA HIS A 20 -1.57 19.30 4.77
C HIS A 20 -0.42 20.31 4.92
N SER A 21 0.75 19.86 5.41
CA SER A 21 1.96 20.70 5.45
C SER A 21 2.58 20.80 4.06
N GLN A 22 3.34 21.86 3.79
CA GLN A 22 4.15 21.95 2.56
C GLN A 22 5.29 20.89 2.53
N GLU A 23 5.69 20.38 3.70
CA GLU A 23 6.68 19.30 3.80
C GLU A 23 6.07 17.92 3.51
N PRO A 24 6.80 17.05 2.79
CA PRO A 24 6.35 15.70 2.47
C PRO A 24 6.20 14.86 3.73
N LEU A 25 5.08 14.13 3.85
CA LEU A 25 4.81 13.30 5.02
C LEU A 25 5.79 12.14 5.13
N THR A 26 6.03 11.72 6.37
CA THR A 26 6.74 10.47 6.67
C THR A 26 5.80 9.29 6.48
N VAL A 27 6.25 8.26 5.78
CA VAL A 27 5.47 7.06 5.49
C VAL A 27 6.15 5.83 6.05
N LEU A 28 5.41 5.00 6.77
CA LEU A 28 5.76 3.60 6.99
C LEU A 28 4.87 2.74 6.09
N PHE A 29 5.44 2.27 4.99
CA PHE A 29 4.77 1.39 4.04
C PHE A 29 5.24 -0.04 4.26
N SER A 30 4.41 -0.90 4.86
CA SER A 30 4.83 -2.28 5.16
C SER A 30 4.19 -3.25 4.19
N LEU A 31 5.01 -4.04 3.50
CA LEU A 31 4.55 -5.13 2.65
C LEU A 31 4.20 -6.34 3.50
N LEU A 32 3.10 -7.03 3.19
CA LEU A 32 2.61 -8.16 3.98
C LEU A 32 2.44 -9.41 3.13
N THR A 33 2.88 -10.54 3.67
CA THR A 33 2.54 -11.88 3.18
C THR A 33 1.71 -12.62 4.21
N ARG A 34 0.71 -13.38 3.75
CA ARG A 34 -0.12 -14.19 4.65
C ARG A 34 0.63 -15.45 5.09
N SER A 35 0.46 -15.86 6.36
CA SER A 35 0.89 -17.20 6.80
C SER A 35 0.11 -18.29 6.05
N VAL A 36 0.82 -19.36 5.65
CA VAL A 36 0.24 -20.53 4.99
C VAL A 36 -0.54 -21.40 6.00
N GLU A 37 -0.20 -21.31 7.29
CA GLU A 37 -0.83 -22.05 8.38
C GLU A 37 -1.26 -21.07 9.49
N LEU A 38 -2.57 -20.81 9.58
CA LEU A 38 -3.15 -20.27 10.81
C LEU A 38 -3.34 -21.47 11.75
N SER A 39 -2.33 -21.78 12.58
CA SER A 39 -2.45 -22.89 13.53
C SER A 39 -3.56 -22.61 14.55
N ARG A 40 -4.45 -23.60 14.74
CA ARG A 40 -5.59 -23.57 15.69
C ARG A 40 -5.18 -23.26 17.13
N ASP A 41 -3.93 -23.53 17.50
CA ASP A 41 -3.47 -23.43 18.88
C ASP A 41 -3.20 -21.98 19.33
N HIS A 42 -2.91 -21.07 18.40
CA HIS A 42 -2.59 -19.68 18.76
C HIS A 42 -3.82 -18.83 19.11
N LEU A 43 -4.99 -19.14 18.52
CA LEU A 43 -6.26 -18.48 18.82
C LEU A 43 -6.80 -18.77 20.24
N ASN A 44 -6.21 -19.74 20.94
CA ASN A 44 -6.60 -20.15 22.30
C ASN A 44 -5.59 -19.70 23.38
N SER A 45 -4.63 -18.83 23.05
CA SER A 45 -3.67 -18.32 24.02
C SER A 45 -4.35 -17.39 25.04
N PRO A 46 -4.12 -17.56 26.37
CA PRO A 46 -4.72 -16.71 27.38
C PRO A 46 -4.12 -15.29 27.27
N GLY A 47 -4.88 -14.38 26.68
CA GLY A 47 -4.48 -13.01 26.37
C GLY A 47 -5.22 -12.40 25.17
N VAL A 48 -5.73 -13.25 24.27
CA VAL A 48 -6.53 -12.84 23.10
C VAL A 48 -7.97 -12.51 23.54
N SER A 49 -8.18 -11.30 24.07
CA SER A 49 -9.48 -10.82 24.58
C SER A 49 -10.19 -9.87 23.61
N CYS A 50 -10.11 -10.14 22.30
CA CYS A 50 -11.02 -9.53 21.34
C CYS A 50 -11.78 -10.66 20.61
N ARG A 51 -12.69 -11.31 21.36
CA ARG A 51 -13.68 -12.30 20.92
C ARG A 51 -13.18 -13.32 19.90
N ALA A 52 -13.02 -14.55 20.38
CA ALA A 52 -12.90 -15.79 19.62
C ALA A 52 -13.55 -15.68 18.23
N PHE A 53 -12.72 -15.82 17.18
CA PHE A 53 -13.22 -16.23 15.88
C PHE A 53 -14.12 -17.45 16.10
N PRO A 54 -15.30 -17.53 15.45
CA PRO A 54 -16.10 -18.73 15.53
C PRO A 54 -15.19 -19.89 15.12
N THR A 55 -14.97 -20.83 16.06
CA THR A 55 -14.31 -22.10 15.77
C THR A 55 -15.20 -22.80 14.76
N SER A 56 -14.94 -22.54 13.48
CA SER A 56 -15.84 -22.97 12.44
C SER A 56 -15.59 -24.45 12.19
N ASP A 57 -16.59 -25.26 12.54
CA ASP A 57 -16.93 -26.50 11.83
C ASP A 57 -17.28 -26.25 10.33
N GLN A 58 -16.86 -25.11 9.77
CA GLN A 58 -17.08 -24.72 8.38
C GLN A 58 -15.75 -24.36 7.74
N ALA A 59 -15.53 -24.91 6.54
CA ALA A 59 -14.34 -24.76 5.71
C ALA A 59 -14.19 -23.31 5.19
N THR A 60 -13.70 -22.41 6.04
CA THR A 60 -13.23 -21.08 5.61
C THR A 60 -11.79 -21.18 5.12
N THR A 61 -11.45 -20.54 4.01
CA THR A 61 -10.09 -20.59 3.47
C THR A 61 -9.16 -19.67 4.28
N SER A 62 -7.85 -19.93 4.27
CA SER A 62 -6.86 -19.06 4.93
C SER A 62 -6.88 -17.62 4.40
N ALA A 63 -7.32 -17.42 3.16
CA ALA A 63 -7.48 -16.09 2.56
C ALA A 63 -8.63 -15.30 3.22
N ASP A 64 -9.77 -15.96 3.45
CA ASP A 64 -10.94 -15.33 4.07
C ASP A 64 -10.63 -14.94 5.52
N GLN A 65 -9.93 -15.82 6.24
CA GLN A 65 -9.50 -15.58 7.62
C GLN A 65 -8.51 -14.41 7.70
N TRP A 66 -7.52 -14.35 6.81
CA TRP A 66 -6.55 -13.26 6.77
C TRP A 66 -7.21 -11.90 6.50
N GLY A 67 -8.06 -11.82 5.48
CA GLY A 67 -8.77 -10.58 5.13
C GLY A 67 -9.72 -10.13 6.24
N ALA A 68 -10.49 -11.07 6.81
CA ALA A 68 -11.39 -10.79 7.93
C ALA A 68 -10.61 -10.31 9.16
N TYR A 69 -9.54 -10.99 9.56
CA TYR A 69 -8.72 -10.55 10.67
C TYR A 69 -8.14 -9.15 10.44
N TRP A 70 -7.44 -8.94 9.32
CA TRP A 70 -6.72 -7.70 9.09
C TRP A 70 -7.66 -6.50 9.09
N ARG A 71 -8.84 -6.65 8.46
CA ARG A 71 -9.80 -5.56 8.34
C ARG A 71 -10.74 -5.40 9.55
N GLN A 72 -11.23 -6.50 10.10
CA GLN A 72 -12.34 -6.47 11.07
C GLN A 72 -11.88 -6.61 12.51
N VAL A 73 -10.66 -7.11 12.75
CA VAL A 73 -10.09 -7.26 14.09
C VAL A 73 -8.89 -6.33 14.27
N HIS A 74 -7.84 -6.51 13.47
CA HIS A 74 -6.60 -5.72 13.60
C HIS A 74 -6.85 -4.21 13.47
N ALA A 75 -7.53 -3.76 12.41
CA ALA A 75 -7.77 -2.33 12.20
C ALA A 75 -8.52 -1.66 13.37
N PRO A 76 -9.68 -2.18 13.85
CA PRO A 76 -10.35 -1.65 15.04
C PRO A 76 -9.47 -1.68 16.31
N CYS A 77 -8.73 -2.77 16.55
CA CYS A 77 -7.80 -2.85 17.69
C CYS A 77 -6.67 -1.81 17.60
N PHE A 78 -6.17 -1.53 16.39
CA PHE A 78 -5.11 -0.56 16.15
C PHE A 78 -5.54 0.89 16.44
N ILE A 79 -6.83 1.21 16.32
CA ILE A 79 -7.32 2.59 16.50
C ILE A 79 -8.04 2.81 17.84
N HIS A 80 -8.35 1.74 18.58
CA HIS A 80 -9.09 1.82 19.83
C HIS A 80 -8.25 2.36 21.01
N THR A 81 -8.72 3.41 21.68
CA THR A 81 -8.04 3.98 22.86
C THR A 81 -8.47 3.26 24.15
N ASP A 82 -7.58 2.47 24.75
CA ASP A 82 -7.85 1.71 25.99
C ASP A 82 -7.70 2.58 27.26
N GLU A 83 -6.78 3.54 27.29
CA GLU A 83 -6.46 4.37 28.47
C GLU A 83 -6.94 5.81 28.30
N ALA A 84 -7.55 6.37 29.35
CA ALA A 84 -7.95 7.77 29.37
C ALA A 84 -6.72 8.68 29.31
N GLY A 85 -6.59 9.44 28.21
CA GLY A 85 -5.44 10.33 27.95
C GLY A 85 -4.37 9.76 27.02
N ASP A 86 -4.54 8.53 26.49
CA ASP A 86 -3.67 8.03 25.42
C ASP A 86 -3.99 8.76 24.10
N ASN A 87 -3.12 9.73 23.77
CA ASN A 87 -3.19 10.51 22.55
C ASN A 87 -2.17 10.02 21.49
N SER A 88 -1.57 8.83 21.67
CA SER A 88 -0.54 8.33 20.75
C SER A 88 -1.05 8.23 19.31
N ILE A 89 -2.27 7.73 19.12
CA ILE A 89 -2.90 7.59 17.80
C ILE A 89 -3.09 8.93 17.08
N GLU A 90 -3.06 10.07 17.79
CA GLU A 90 -3.12 11.40 17.18
C GLU A 90 -1.90 11.76 16.33
N ARG A 91 -0.82 10.99 16.45
CA ARG A 91 0.37 11.11 15.61
C ARG A 91 0.21 10.44 14.24
N LEU A 92 -0.77 9.55 14.09
CA LEU A 92 -1.09 8.90 12.83
C LEU A 92 -2.07 9.76 12.01
N HIS A 93 -1.63 10.24 10.84
CA HIS A 93 -2.47 11.06 9.96
C HIS A 93 -3.33 10.22 9.05
N ARG A 94 -2.77 9.17 8.46
CA ARG A 94 -3.50 8.25 7.59
C ARG A 94 -3.07 6.82 7.87
N TYR A 95 -4.03 5.91 7.82
CA TYR A 95 -3.79 4.48 7.79
C TYR A 95 -4.72 3.86 6.75
N VAL A 96 -4.13 3.30 5.71
CA VAL A 96 -4.82 2.56 4.66
C VAL A 96 -4.31 1.13 4.63
N GLN A 97 -5.22 0.18 4.46
CA GLN A 97 -4.89 -1.20 4.12
C GLN A 97 -5.08 -1.40 2.62
N LEU A 98 -4.04 -1.87 1.94
CA LEU A 98 -4.05 -2.20 0.52
C LEU A 98 -4.09 -3.73 0.39
N HIS A 99 -5.27 -4.28 0.14
CA HIS A 99 -5.47 -5.73 -0.02
C HIS A 99 -5.25 -6.10 -1.48
N ARG A 100 -4.33 -7.03 -1.80
CA ARG A 100 -4.13 -7.45 -3.19
C ARG A 100 -5.43 -8.02 -3.75
N PHE A 101 -5.86 -7.49 -4.90
CA PHE A 101 -7.02 -8.01 -5.60
C PHE A 101 -6.56 -9.04 -6.62
N ALA A 102 -6.67 -10.33 -6.28
CA ALA A 102 -6.14 -11.42 -7.09
C ALA A 102 -6.64 -11.45 -8.56
N PRO A 103 -7.89 -11.08 -8.88
CA PRO A 103 -8.36 -11.00 -10.27
C PRO A 103 -7.93 -9.74 -11.02
N GLY A 104 -7.35 -8.74 -10.34
CA GLY A 104 -6.98 -7.48 -10.98
C GLY A 104 -5.68 -7.60 -11.80
N PRO A 105 -5.41 -6.61 -12.68
CA PRO A 105 -4.14 -6.53 -13.40
C PRO A 105 -2.93 -6.66 -12.48
N SER A 106 -1.92 -7.39 -12.94
CA SER A 106 -0.61 -7.50 -12.28
C SER A 106 0.50 -7.64 -13.33
N GLN A 107 1.76 -7.53 -12.90
CA GLN A 107 2.91 -7.65 -13.79
C GLN A 107 2.95 -8.94 -14.61
N VAL A 108 2.36 -10.02 -14.09
CA VAL A 108 2.33 -11.34 -14.73
C VAL A 108 1.05 -11.57 -15.54
N ALA A 109 0.05 -10.70 -15.39
CA ALA A 109 -1.24 -10.79 -16.05
C ALA A 109 -1.85 -9.38 -16.19
N ALA A 110 -1.48 -8.71 -17.27
CA ALA A 110 -1.97 -7.37 -17.62
C ALA A 110 -2.87 -7.44 -18.87
N PRO A 111 -3.85 -6.53 -19.02
CA PRO A 111 -4.58 -6.37 -20.27
C PRO A 111 -3.65 -6.00 -21.45
N PRO A 112 -3.99 -6.41 -22.68
CA PRO A 112 -5.11 -7.29 -23.02
C PRO A 112 -4.86 -8.73 -22.59
N TYR A 113 -5.87 -9.37 -22.00
CA TYR A 113 -5.74 -10.75 -21.54
C TYR A 113 -5.74 -11.73 -22.72
N ASN A 114 -4.84 -12.70 -22.66
CA ASN A 114 -4.74 -13.74 -23.68
C ASN A 114 -5.80 -14.82 -23.45
N VAL A 115 -6.38 -15.32 -24.54
CA VAL A 115 -7.24 -16.49 -24.52
C VAL A 115 -6.40 -17.72 -24.15
N CYS A 116 -6.90 -18.54 -23.22
CA CYS A 116 -6.25 -19.80 -22.87
C CYS A 116 -6.56 -20.86 -23.93
N LEU A 117 -5.54 -21.26 -24.71
CA LEU A 117 -5.63 -22.26 -25.76
C LEU A 117 -4.83 -23.52 -25.38
N ASP A 118 -5.27 -24.68 -25.84
CA ASP A 118 -4.52 -25.93 -25.73
C ASP A 118 -3.46 -26.09 -26.85
N GLN A 119 -2.80 -27.25 -26.90
CA GLN A 119 -1.76 -27.55 -27.90
C GLN A 119 -2.27 -27.57 -29.35
N LEU A 120 -3.58 -27.70 -29.56
CA LEU A 120 -4.23 -27.70 -30.87
C LEU A 120 -4.73 -26.31 -31.27
N GLY A 121 -4.54 -25.30 -30.42
CA GLY A 121 -5.05 -23.95 -30.63
C GLY A 121 -6.56 -23.83 -30.34
N THR A 122 -7.17 -24.82 -29.68
CA THR A 122 -8.58 -24.77 -29.27
C THR A 122 -8.73 -24.22 -27.86
N LEU A 123 -9.91 -23.67 -27.54
CA LEU A 123 -10.21 -23.14 -26.21
C LEU A 123 -9.96 -24.20 -25.14
N TRP A 124 -9.25 -23.82 -24.09
CA TRP A 124 -9.00 -24.69 -22.95
C TRP A 124 -10.33 -25.17 -22.35
N SER A 125 -10.52 -26.50 -22.32
CA SER A 125 -11.80 -27.13 -22.01
C SER A 125 -12.05 -27.34 -20.51
N SER A 126 -11.06 -27.07 -19.65
CA SER A 126 -11.17 -27.25 -18.20
C SER A 126 -11.45 -25.95 -17.47
N ALA A 127 -12.32 -26.00 -16.46
CA ALA A 127 -12.50 -24.92 -15.49
C ALA A 127 -11.25 -24.69 -14.61
N THR A 128 -10.27 -25.60 -14.65
CA THR A 128 -9.03 -25.47 -13.89
C THR A 128 -7.96 -24.76 -14.72
N VAL A 129 -7.52 -23.61 -14.22
CA VAL A 129 -6.37 -22.87 -14.78
C VAL A 129 -5.11 -23.73 -14.63
N PRO A 130 -4.34 -23.96 -15.71
CA PRO A 130 -3.10 -24.74 -15.69
C PRO A 130 -2.15 -24.28 -14.57
N LYS A 131 -1.45 -25.23 -13.93
CA LYS A 131 -0.59 -24.91 -12.77
C LYS A 131 0.53 -23.90 -13.12
N GLY A 132 1.03 -23.91 -14.35
CA GLY A 132 2.10 -23.03 -14.84
C GLY A 132 1.67 -21.58 -15.13
N THR A 133 0.36 -21.30 -15.22
CA THR A 133 -0.16 -19.93 -15.43
C THR A 133 -0.50 -19.21 -14.14
N ARG A 134 -0.35 -19.87 -12.98
CA ARG A 134 -0.61 -19.29 -11.64
C ARG A 134 0.61 -18.55 -11.10
N GLN A 135 1.17 -17.63 -11.88
CA GLN A 135 2.12 -16.68 -11.32
C GLN A 135 1.34 -15.65 -10.49
N ARG A 136 1.90 -15.27 -9.34
CA ARG A 136 1.33 -14.21 -8.49
C ARG A 136 2.43 -13.26 -8.05
N PRO A 137 2.08 -11.99 -7.78
CA PRO A 137 2.90 -11.12 -6.95
C PRO A 137 3.33 -11.80 -5.65
N HIS A 138 4.51 -11.42 -5.14
CA HIS A 138 5.07 -11.96 -3.90
C HIS A 138 4.20 -11.58 -2.70
N TRP A 139 3.71 -10.35 -2.69
CA TRP A 139 2.98 -9.75 -1.56
C TRP A 139 1.46 -9.96 -1.65
N ASP A 140 0.80 -10.15 -0.51
CA ASP A 140 -0.66 -10.27 -0.42
C ASP A 140 -1.34 -8.94 -0.05
N GLY A 141 -0.57 -7.95 0.39
CA GLY A 141 -1.05 -6.61 0.62
C GLY A 141 0.05 -5.66 1.10
N ALA A 142 -0.35 -4.43 1.42
CA ALA A 142 0.51 -3.41 2.02
C ALA A 142 -0.26 -2.57 3.05
N SER A 143 0.38 -2.18 4.14
CA SER A 143 -0.12 -1.13 5.02
C SER A 143 0.52 0.20 4.64
N TYR A 144 -0.27 1.26 4.60
CA TYR A 144 0.17 2.59 4.26
C TYR A 144 -0.16 3.54 5.42
N LEU A 145 0.85 3.85 6.25
CA LEU A 145 0.71 4.71 7.42
C LEU A 145 1.50 6.01 7.24
N THR A 146 0.86 7.15 7.49
CA THR A 146 1.49 8.48 7.36
C THR A 146 1.60 9.20 8.69
N PHE A 147 2.71 9.92 8.85
CA PHE A 147 3.13 10.64 10.06
C PHE A 147 3.75 11.99 9.67
N SER A 148 3.82 12.94 10.61
CA SER A 148 4.59 14.16 10.38
C SER A 148 6.08 13.86 10.36
N ALA A 149 6.58 13.14 11.36
CA ALA A 149 7.99 12.82 11.50
C ALA A 149 8.25 11.33 11.71
N VAL A 150 9.51 10.91 11.54
CA VAL A 150 9.95 9.53 11.84
C VAL A 150 9.79 9.22 13.33
N ASP A 151 10.03 10.21 14.19
CA ASP A 151 9.93 10.06 15.65
C ASP A 151 8.50 9.86 16.15
N ASP A 152 7.49 10.15 15.32
CA ASP A 152 6.08 9.88 15.63
C ASP A 152 5.74 8.38 15.52
N ILE A 153 6.49 7.61 14.71
CA ILE A 153 6.28 6.17 14.51
C ILE A 153 6.41 5.39 15.84
N PRO A 154 7.53 5.48 16.59
CA PRO A 154 7.65 4.76 17.85
C PRO A 154 6.65 5.22 18.92
N VAL A 155 6.07 6.42 18.83
CA VAL A 155 5.00 6.85 19.75
C VAL A 155 3.75 6.02 19.55
N VAL A 156 3.34 5.76 18.29
CA VAL A 156 2.16 4.95 17.97
C VAL A 156 2.40 3.45 18.24
N PHE A 157 3.55 2.94 17.81
CA PHE A 157 3.87 1.50 17.94
C PHE A 157 4.39 1.11 19.32
N GLY A 158 4.93 2.05 20.08
CA GLY A 158 5.46 1.84 21.44
C GLY A 158 4.40 1.89 22.53
N ALA A 159 3.19 2.36 22.23
CA ALA A 159 2.07 2.36 23.16
C ALA A 159 1.80 0.93 23.67
N GLY A 160 1.54 0.78 24.97
CA GLY A 160 1.43 -0.51 25.65
C GLY A 160 0.46 -1.48 24.95
N ARG A 161 -0.67 -0.96 24.47
CA ARG A 161 -1.67 -1.68 23.67
C ARG A 161 -1.09 -2.24 22.37
N THR A 162 -0.46 -1.41 21.54
CA THR A 162 0.07 -1.84 20.23
C THR A 162 1.12 -2.93 20.44
N ARG A 163 1.99 -2.78 21.45
CA ARG A 163 3.00 -3.79 21.77
C ARG A 163 2.43 -5.11 22.31
N GLN A 164 1.43 -5.05 23.19
CA GLN A 164 0.93 -6.24 23.88
C GLN A 164 -0.13 -7.02 23.11
N ARG A 165 -0.91 -6.36 22.26
CA ARG A 165 -2.03 -6.99 21.54
C ARG A 165 -1.77 -7.08 20.04
N VAL A 166 -1.51 -5.94 19.40
CA VAL A 166 -1.40 -5.86 17.94
C VAL A 166 -0.15 -6.60 17.44
N LEU A 167 1.03 -6.27 17.95
CA LEU A 167 2.28 -6.87 17.48
C LEU A 167 2.38 -8.37 17.80
N ALA A 168 1.73 -8.83 18.87
CA ALA A 168 1.69 -10.25 19.23
C ALA A 168 0.84 -11.04 18.23
N ASP A 169 -0.33 -10.52 17.86
CA ASP A 169 -1.17 -11.16 16.86
C ASP A 169 -0.59 -11.05 15.44
N ASP A 170 0.07 -9.94 15.10
CA ASP A 170 0.71 -9.72 13.80
C ASP A 170 1.69 -10.85 13.45
N GLN A 171 2.49 -11.29 14.42
CA GLN A 171 3.44 -12.40 14.27
C GLN A 171 2.78 -13.75 13.98
N SER A 172 1.50 -13.91 14.32
CA SER A 172 0.77 -15.15 14.09
C SER A 172 0.05 -15.21 12.73
N ILE A 173 -0.21 -14.05 12.11
CA ILE A 173 -1.08 -13.94 10.92
C ILE A 173 -0.31 -13.48 9.68
N PHE A 174 0.72 -12.65 9.87
CA PHE A 174 1.63 -12.26 8.81
C PHE A 174 2.87 -13.15 8.85
N GLN A 175 3.14 -13.82 7.74
CA GLN A 175 4.39 -14.57 7.59
C GLN A 175 5.58 -13.60 7.55
N ASP A 176 5.37 -12.48 6.87
CA ASP A 176 6.36 -11.42 6.76
C ASP A 176 5.69 -10.05 6.79
N LEU A 177 6.38 -9.10 7.42
CA LEU A 177 6.04 -7.69 7.51
C LEU A 177 7.31 -6.90 7.18
N ALA A 178 7.43 -6.50 5.93
CA ALA A 178 8.63 -5.88 5.39
C ALA A 178 8.44 -4.35 5.27
N PRO A 179 8.89 -3.54 6.25
CA PRO A 179 8.70 -2.10 6.24
C PRO A 179 9.60 -1.37 5.23
N ILE A 180 9.02 -0.33 4.61
CA ILE A 180 9.68 0.67 3.78
C ILE A 180 9.43 2.03 4.44
N LEU A 181 10.48 2.66 4.97
CA LEU A 181 10.41 4.03 5.47
C LEU A 181 10.56 5.00 4.30
N ALA A 182 9.56 5.84 4.05
CA ALA A 182 9.52 6.68 2.86
C ALA A 182 9.10 8.13 3.13
N ARG A 183 9.30 8.98 2.13
CA ARG A 183 8.72 10.33 2.01
C ARG A 183 7.62 10.33 0.95
N GLU A 184 6.46 10.90 1.25
CA GLU A 184 5.33 11.00 0.34
C GLU A 184 5.43 12.24 -0.55
N TYR A 185 5.37 12.06 -1.87
CA TYR A 185 5.18 13.13 -2.84
C TYR A 185 3.92 12.87 -3.66
N ILE A 186 2.96 13.78 -3.58
CA ILE A 186 1.71 13.73 -4.33
C ILE A 186 1.90 14.47 -5.65
N ILE A 187 1.81 13.77 -6.78
CA ILE A 187 1.97 14.35 -8.12
C ILE A 187 0.61 14.73 -8.71
N ILE A 188 -0.37 13.84 -8.54
CA ILE A 188 -1.77 14.09 -8.88
C ILE A 188 -2.56 13.92 -7.57
N PRO A 189 -3.08 15.00 -6.97
CA PRO A 189 -3.86 14.90 -5.75
C PRO A 189 -5.23 14.30 -6.03
N SER A 190 -5.76 13.56 -5.06
CA SER A 190 -7.13 13.07 -5.16
C SER A 190 -8.13 14.19 -4.89
N SER A 191 -9.21 14.22 -5.68
CA SER A 191 -10.33 15.13 -5.45
C SER A 191 -11.28 14.67 -4.33
N THR A 192 -11.25 13.38 -3.97
CA THR A 192 -12.20 12.78 -3.00
C THR A 192 -11.53 12.03 -1.86
N ALA A 193 -10.23 11.76 -1.97
CA ALA A 193 -9.39 10.95 -1.08
C ALA A 193 -9.94 9.54 -0.79
N ASN A 194 -10.80 8.99 -1.65
CA ASN A 194 -11.56 7.76 -1.38
C ASN A 194 -11.53 6.73 -2.52
N GLU A 195 -10.59 6.85 -3.46
CA GLU A 195 -10.49 5.88 -4.55
C GLU A 195 -10.11 4.48 -4.04
N THR A 196 -10.93 3.50 -4.43
CA THR A 196 -10.83 2.13 -3.94
C THR A 196 -9.86 1.27 -4.74
N ILE A 197 -9.66 1.54 -6.03
CA ILE A 197 -8.78 0.73 -6.88
C ILE A 197 -7.41 1.41 -6.94
N VAL A 198 -6.37 0.71 -6.49
CA VAL A 198 -5.00 1.23 -6.47
C VAL A 198 -4.05 0.27 -7.17
N LEU A 199 -3.31 0.78 -8.15
CA LEU A 199 -2.12 0.12 -8.68
C LEU A 199 -0.95 0.42 -7.75
N VAL A 200 -0.39 -0.62 -7.14
CA VAL A 200 0.84 -0.55 -6.35
C VAL A 200 1.99 -0.99 -7.23
N LYS A 201 3.04 -0.15 -7.33
CA LYS A 201 4.31 -0.53 -8.00
C LYS A 201 5.49 -0.37 -7.04
N LEU A 202 6.30 -1.40 -6.93
CA LEU A 202 7.59 -1.40 -6.24
C LEU A 202 8.69 -1.16 -7.28
N HIS A 203 9.49 -0.13 -7.04
CA HIS A 203 10.55 0.28 -7.94
C HIS A 203 11.90 -0.17 -7.42
N VAL A 204 12.66 -0.82 -8.29
CA VAL A 204 14.11 -0.98 -8.12
C VAL A 204 14.76 -0.04 -9.11
N ARG A 205 15.68 0.82 -8.65
CA ARG A 205 16.34 1.74 -9.57
C ARG A 205 17.22 0.99 -10.57
N SER A 206 17.43 1.60 -11.73
CA SER A 206 18.45 1.16 -12.68
C SER A 206 19.83 1.11 -12.01
N LEU A 207 20.63 0.07 -12.30
CA LEU A 207 21.97 -0.09 -11.72
C LEU A 207 22.93 1.06 -12.07
N ALA A 208 22.62 1.84 -13.10
CA ALA A 208 23.38 3.02 -13.50
C ALA A 208 23.10 4.26 -12.61
N LEU A 209 22.09 4.21 -11.74
CA LEU A 209 21.68 5.31 -10.88
C LEU A 209 21.96 4.98 -9.42
N ASP A 210 22.47 5.97 -8.68
CA ASP A 210 22.35 5.95 -7.23
C ASP A 210 20.92 6.31 -6.81
N ARG A 211 20.61 6.11 -5.52
CA ARG A 211 19.26 6.32 -4.99
C ARG A 211 18.82 7.79 -5.07
N VAL A 212 19.73 8.72 -4.80
CA VAL A 212 19.44 10.16 -4.82
C VAL A 212 19.09 10.63 -6.23
N THR A 213 19.89 10.22 -7.21
CA THR A 213 19.66 10.51 -8.63
C THR A 213 18.36 9.85 -9.10
N PHE A 214 18.10 8.60 -8.71
CA PHE A 214 16.83 7.93 -9.00
C PHE A 214 15.64 8.72 -8.46
N HIS A 215 15.65 9.11 -7.18
CA HIS A 215 14.59 9.91 -6.56
C HIS A 215 14.39 11.25 -7.27
N HIS A 216 15.48 11.97 -7.57
CA HIS A 216 15.39 13.25 -8.27
C HIS A 216 14.76 13.10 -9.66
N ARG A 217 15.24 12.14 -10.47
CA ARG A 217 14.70 11.90 -11.81
C ARG A 217 13.26 11.40 -11.77
N TRP A 218 12.92 10.59 -10.76
CA TRP A 218 11.56 10.09 -10.58
C TRP A 218 10.58 11.20 -10.21
N LEU A 219 10.95 12.12 -9.32
CA LEU A 219 10.09 13.22 -8.90
C LEU A 219 9.94 14.29 -9.99
N ASN A 220 11.05 14.67 -10.64
CA ASN A 220 11.07 15.82 -11.54
C ASN A 220 10.80 15.40 -12.99
N GLU A 221 11.64 14.53 -13.57
CA GLU A 221 11.51 14.14 -14.98
C GLU A 221 10.29 13.24 -15.19
N HIS A 222 10.19 12.15 -14.44
CA HIS A 222 9.06 11.22 -14.58
C HIS A 222 7.76 11.82 -14.02
N GLY A 223 7.83 12.62 -12.96
CA GLY A 223 6.68 13.37 -12.45
C GLY A 223 6.07 14.30 -13.50
N ASP A 224 6.87 14.95 -14.34
CA ASP A 224 6.36 15.78 -15.44
C ASP A 224 5.70 14.95 -16.55
N VAL A 225 6.24 13.75 -16.84
CA VAL A 225 5.58 12.80 -17.75
C VAL A 225 4.23 12.37 -17.19
N ILE A 226 4.14 12.08 -15.89
CA ILE A 226 2.87 11.75 -15.23
C ILE A 226 1.89 12.92 -15.36
N ARG A 227 2.28 14.15 -15.02
CA ARG A 227 1.41 15.33 -15.13
C ARG A 227 0.92 15.56 -16.56
N SER A 228 1.81 15.39 -17.55
CA SER A 228 1.50 15.62 -18.96
C SER A 228 0.63 14.53 -19.58
N ASN A 229 0.63 13.32 -19.02
CA ASN A 229 -0.12 12.16 -19.51
C ASN A 229 -1.21 11.71 -18.53
N ALA A 230 -1.49 12.52 -17.51
CA ALA A 230 -2.58 12.30 -16.57
C ALA A 230 -3.91 12.49 -17.30
N ASN A 231 -4.50 11.41 -17.78
CA ASN A 231 -5.86 11.44 -18.31
C ASN A 231 -6.88 11.36 -17.16
N SER A 232 -8.16 11.40 -17.52
CA SER A 232 -9.26 11.32 -16.55
C SER A 232 -9.33 10.00 -15.79
N LEU A 233 -8.58 8.95 -16.16
CA LEU A 233 -8.60 7.64 -15.49
C LEU A 233 -7.75 7.67 -14.21
N ILE A 234 -6.61 8.36 -14.21
CA ILE A 234 -5.75 8.48 -13.03
C ILE A 234 -6.34 9.55 -12.11
N LYS A 235 -6.85 9.13 -10.96
CA LYS A 235 -7.46 10.03 -9.96
C LYS A 235 -6.48 10.54 -8.92
N ARG A 236 -5.46 9.73 -8.63
CA ARG A 236 -4.40 10.06 -7.68
C ARG A 236 -3.11 9.40 -8.13
N TYR A 237 -1.99 10.09 -7.97
CA TYR A 237 -0.66 9.52 -8.18
C TYR A 237 0.29 10.00 -7.10
N VAL A 238 0.90 9.05 -6.40
CA VAL A 238 1.85 9.28 -5.32
C VAL A 238 3.13 8.51 -5.54
N GLN A 239 4.24 9.17 -5.24
CA GLN A 239 5.56 8.57 -5.13
C GLN A 239 5.97 8.48 -3.66
N LEU A 240 6.32 7.29 -3.21
CA LEU A 240 6.91 7.05 -1.90
C LEU A 240 8.40 6.80 -2.11
N HIS A 241 9.23 7.76 -1.73
CA HIS A 241 10.68 7.68 -1.89
C HIS A 241 11.31 6.96 -0.69
N ASN A 242 11.90 5.78 -0.88
CA ASN A 242 12.46 5.01 0.23
C ASN A 242 13.71 5.68 0.82
N VAL A 243 13.57 6.23 2.02
CA VAL A 243 14.66 6.83 2.81
C VAL A 243 15.19 5.89 3.89
N GLY A 244 14.66 4.65 3.93
CA GLY A 244 15.06 3.61 4.87
C GLY A 244 16.47 3.05 4.60
N PRO A 245 17.02 2.33 5.60
CA PRO A 245 18.38 1.80 5.53
C PRO A 245 18.51 0.64 4.54
N THR A 246 19.71 0.51 3.97
CA THR A 246 20.10 -0.61 3.10
C THR A 246 20.99 -1.64 3.79
N LYS A 247 21.30 -1.45 5.08
CA LYS A 247 22.21 -2.30 5.86
C LYS A 247 21.51 -2.84 7.10
N ALA A 248 21.78 -4.12 7.39
CA ALA A 248 21.29 -4.81 8.57
C ALA A 248 21.68 -4.09 9.88
N GLY A 249 20.85 -4.25 10.91
CA GLY A 249 21.06 -3.67 12.24
C GLY A 249 20.60 -2.22 12.41
N LYS A 250 19.99 -1.62 11.38
CA LYS A 250 19.35 -0.29 11.47
C LYS A 250 17.84 -0.43 11.65
N PRO A 251 17.16 0.48 12.39
CA PRO A 251 15.70 0.50 12.47
C PRO A 251 15.05 0.54 11.08
N PHE A 252 13.95 -0.21 10.90
CA PHE A 252 13.23 -0.36 9.63
C PHE A 252 14.02 -1.05 8.50
N PHE A 253 15.18 -1.65 8.76
CA PHE A 253 15.81 -2.55 7.79
C PHE A 253 15.04 -3.86 7.69
N HIS A 254 14.72 -4.28 6.47
CA HIS A 254 14.23 -5.62 6.17
C HIS A 254 14.93 -6.14 4.91
N PRO A 255 15.45 -7.38 4.86
CA PRO A 255 16.17 -7.89 3.70
C PRO A 255 15.34 -7.76 2.42
N ASP A 256 14.05 -8.13 2.48
CA ASP A 256 13.16 -8.15 1.31
C ASP A 256 12.60 -6.79 0.90
N ALA A 257 12.76 -5.75 1.73
CA ALA A 257 12.36 -4.38 1.38
C ALA A 257 13.56 -3.44 1.11
N SER A 258 14.75 -3.81 1.58
CA SER A 258 15.95 -2.94 1.53
C SER A 258 16.43 -2.60 0.13
N TRP A 259 16.10 -3.45 -0.85
CA TRP A 259 16.45 -3.28 -2.27
C TRP A 259 15.40 -2.49 -3.06
N ILE A 260 14.23 -2.22 -2.49
CA ILE A 260 13.19 -1.38 -3.10
C ILE A 260 13.59 0.08 -2.90
N ASP A 261 13.58 0.88 -3.96
CA ASP A 261 13.96 2.29 -3.92
C ASP A 261 12.76 3.24 -3.87
N GLY A 262 11.57 2.76 -4.22
CA GLY A 262 10.35 3.54 -4.08
C GLY A 262 9.09 2.75 -4.34
N VAL A 263 7.94 3.36 -4.00
CA VAL A 263 6.62 2.79 -4.27
C VAL A 263 5.75 3.82 -4.99
N THR A 264 5.15 3.46 -6.13
CA THR A 264 4.03 4.23 -6.71
C THR A 264 2.71 3.72 -6.15
N LEU A 265 1.84 4.66 -5.76
CA LEU A 265 0.42 4.40 -5.57
C LEU A 265 -0.36 5.21 -6.60
N MET A 266 -1.04 4.53 -7.53
CA MET A 266 -1.85 5.17 -8.56
C MET A 266 -3.30 4.72 -8.43
N SER A 267 -4.22 5.66 -8.20
CA SER A 267 -5.61 5.36 -7.89
C SER A 267 -6.55 5.58 -9.07
N PHE A 268 -7.58 4.74 -9.14
CA PHE A 268 -8.60 4.70 -10.19
C PHE A 268 -9.99 4.59 -9.57
N THR A 269 -11.02 5.02 -10.30
CA THR A 269 -12.41 4.91 -9.83
C THR A 269 -12.93 3.48 -9.92
N SER A 270 -12.50 2.72 -10.93
CA SER A 270 -13.02 1.37 -11.19
C SER A 270 -11.95 0.41 -11.73
N MET A 271 -12.27 -0.89 -11.74
CA MET A 271 -11.42 -1.90 -12.37
C MET A 271 -11.33 -1.68 -13.89
N ASN A 272 -12.41 -1.20 -14.52
CA ASN A 272 -12.40 -0.92 -15.95
C ASN A 272 -11.43 0.23 -16.27
N ASP A 273 -11.36 1.26 -15.43
CA ASP A 273 -10.48 2.41 -15.63
C ASP A 273 -9.00 2.00 -15.63
N ILE A 274 -8.58 1.14 -14.71
CA ILE A 274 -7.19 0.63 -14.68
C ILE A 274 -6.91 -0.27 -15.90
N GLU A 275 -7.88 -1.07 -16.34
CA GLU A 275 -7.71 -1.91 -17.55
C GLU A 275 -7.70 -1.10 -18.85
N ASP A 276 -8.50 -0.05 -18.95
CA ASP A 276 -8.47 0.93 -20.04
C ASP A 276 -7.14 1.69 -20.03
N PHE A 277 -6.66 2.07 -18.84
CA PHE A 277 -5.36 2.71 -18.67
C PHE A 277 -4.23 1.85 -19.24
N PHE A 278 -4.16 0.56 -18.91
CA PHE A 278 -3.12 -0.33 -19.47
C PHE A 278 -3.13 -0.45 -21.01
N ARG A 279 -4.26 -0.16 -21.66
CA ARG A 279 -4.41 -0.18 -23.12
C ARG A 279 -4.16 1.19 -23.78
N SER A 280 -4.09 2.24 -22.97
CA SER A 280 -3.99 3.64 -23.41
C SER A 280 -2.61 4.01 -23.98
N ALA A 281 -2.55 5.14 -24.70
CA ALA A 281 -1.28 5.68 -25.18
C ALA A 281 -0.48 6.35 -24.04
N GLU A 282 -1.21 6.91 -23.08
CA GLU A 282 -0.69 7.56 -21.88
C GLU A 282 0.09 6.57 -21.02
N TYR A 283 -0.46 5.37 -20.80
CA TYR A 283 0.27 4.30 -20.10
C TYR A 283 1.58 3.95 -20.82
N ARG A 284 1.58 3.86 -22.15
CA ARG A 284 2.80 3.55 -22.90
C ARG A 284 3.87 4.63 -22.69
N ALA A 285 3.51 5.91 -22.72
CA ALA A 285 4.43 7.00 -22.44
C ALA A 285 4.98 6.94 -21.00
N ILE A 286 4.10 6.71 -20.02
CA ILE A 286 4.46 6.58 -18.60
C ILE A 286 5.40 5.39 -18.38
N ALA A 287 5.07 4.21 -18.92
CA ALA A 287 5.87 3.00 -18.78
C ALA A 287 7.24 3.13 -19.45
N GLN A 288 7.31 3.78 -20.62
CA GLN A 288 8.60 4.08 -21.28
C GLN A 288 9.48 4.99 -20.45
N SER A 289 8.91 6.07 -19.89
CA SER A 289 9.64 6.97 -18.99
C SER A 289 10.12 6.26 -17.72
N GLU A 290 9.27 5.43 -17.11
CA GLU A 290 9.58 4.63 -15.91
C GLU A 290 10.75 3.67 -16.18
N ALA A 291 10.79 3.02 -17.35
CA ALA A 291 11.86 2.10 -17.74
C ALA A 291 13.24 2.77 -17.90
N LEU A 292 13.31 4.10 -18.04
CA LEU A 292 14.59 4.84 -18.12
C LEU A 292 15.27 5.00 -16.76
N ILE A 293 14.52 4.85 -15.67
CA ILE A 293 14.99 5.07 -14.30
C ILE A 293 14.92 3.80 -13.44
N SER A 294 14.08 2.83 -13.80
CA SER A 294 13.86 1.60 -13.04
C SER A 294 14.41 0.35 -13.74
N ASN A 295 14.89 -0.61 -12.95
CA ASN A 295 15.12 -1.97 -13.38
C ASN A 295 13.78 -2.71 -13.46
N VAL A 296 13.21 -2.77 -14.67
CA VAL A 296 11.89 -3.38 -14.92
C VAL A 296 11.82 -4.84 -14.48
N GLY A 297 12.89 -5.62 -14.66
CA GLY A 297 12.91 -7.05 -14.32
C GLY A 297 12.98 -7.34 -12.83
N ALA A 298 13.40 -6.37 -12.02
CA ALA A 298 13.44 -6.47 -10.55
C ALA A 298 12.28 -5.71 -9.87
N SER A 299 11.58 -4.85 -10.61
CA SER A 299 10.42 -4.10 -10.12
C SER A 299 9.18 -4.99 -10.13
N GLU A 300 8.20 -4.67 -9.29
CA GLU A 300 6.98 -5.47 -9.14
C GLU A 300 5.72 -4.62 -9.07
N TRP A 301 4.60 -5.08 -9.62
CA TRP A 301 3.33 -4.36 -9.46
C TRP A 301 2.09 -5.25 -9.45
N TRP A 302 1.06 -4.76 -8.76
CA TRP A 302 -0.25 -5.42 -8.64
C TRP A 302 -1.38 -4.42 -8.35
N THR A 303 -2.61 -4.85 -8.63
CA THR A 303 -3.81 -4.12 -8.25
C THR A 303 -4.24 -4.48 -6.83
N ALA A 304 -4.63 -3.48 -6.04
CA ALA A 304 -5.11 -3.61 -4.69
C ALA A 304 -6.44 -2.87 -4.48
N ILE A 305 -7.20 -3.35 -3.49
CA ILE A 305 -8.34 -2.65 -2.91
C ILE A 305 -7.83 -1.81 -1.75
N SER A 306 -8.02 -0.50 -1.86
CA SER A 306 -7.71 0.49 -0.83
C SER A 306 -8.84 0.59 0.18
N ILE A 307 -8.50 0.41 1.45
CA ILE A 307 -9.44 0.51 2.56
C ILE A 307 -8.89 1.50 3.59
N GLY A 308 -9.50 2.68 3.65
CA GLY A 308 -9.19 3.70 4.66
C GLY A 308 -9.62 3.26 6.06
N ILE A 309 -8.69 3.33 7.01
CA ILE A 309 -8.92 3.07 8.44
C ILE A 309 -8.86 4.38 9.21
N VAL A 310 -7.81 5.18 8.97
CA VAL A 310 -7.64 6.54 9.51
C VAL A 310 -7.38 7.46 8.34
N ASP A 311 -8.05 8.62 8.29
CA ASP A 311 -7.70 9.72 7.40
C ASP A 311 -7.99 11.04 8.10
N ARG A 312 -6.92 11.74 8.48
CA ARG A 312 -6.92 13.07 9.10
C ARG A 312 -6.31 14.11 8.18
N ILE A 313 -5.87 13.72 7.00
CA ILE A 313 -5.29 14.65 6.05
C ILE A 313 -6.45 15.42 5.42
N GLY A 314 -6.41 16.75 5.45
CA GLY A 314 -7.37 17.58 4.74
C GLY A 314 -7.26 17.41 3.22
N ARG A 315 -7.62 18.44 2.46
CA ARG A 315 -7.45 18.43 1.00
C ARG A 315 -5.99 18.17 0.64
N GLU A 316 -5.76 17.24 -0.29
CA GLU A 316 -4.42 16.99 -0.83
C GLU A 316 -4.00 18.10 -1.78
N GLU A 317 -2.74 18.48 -1.71
CA GLU A 317 -2.09 19.40 -2.63
C GLU A 317 -0.95 18.68 -3.33
N ALA A 318 -0.69 19.05 -4.58
CA ALA A 318 0.49 18.54 -5.27
C ALA A 318 1.74 19.03 -4.52
N GLY A 319 2.65 18.10 -4.21
CA GLY A 319 3.91 18.44 -3.57
C GLY A 319 4.87 19.07 -4.57
N ASP A 320 5.38 20.26 -4.25
CA ASP A 320 6.53 20.83 -4.95
C ASP A 320 7.81 20.08 -4.53
N PRO A 321 8.79 19.90 -5.43
CA PRO A 321 10.12 19.48 -4.99
C PRO A 321 10.67 20.50 -3.98
N PRO A 322 11.45 20.06 -2.97
CA PRO A 322 12.06 20.99 -2.03
C PRO A 322 12.86 22.04 -2.81
N LYS A 323 12.51 23.32 -2.61
CA LYS A 323 13.20 24.45 -3.23
C LYS A 323 14.57 24.61 -2.59
N GLY A 324 15.58 24.00 -3.21
CA GLY A 324 16.99 24.30 -3.00
C GLY A 324 17.74 23.38 -2.05
N GLU A 325 18.56 22.50 -2.62
CA GLU A 325 19.99 22.41 -2.27
C GLU A 325 20.75 22.23 -3.58
N THR A 326 21.04 23.34 -4.26
CA THR A 326 22.19 23.41 -5.16
C THR A 326 23.44 23.38 -4.31
N ASN A 327 24.22 22.32 -4.41
CA ASN A 327 25.66 22.35 -4.21
C ASN A 327 26.31 21.55 -5.34
#